data_AF-A0A8H5C4S8-F1
#
_entry.id   AF-A0A8H5C4S8-F1
#
_cell.length_a   1.000
_cell.length_b   1.000
_cell.length_c   1.000
_cell.angle_alpha   90.00
_cell.angle_beta   90.00
_cell.angle_gamma   90.00
#
_symmetry.space_group_name_H-M   'P 1'
#
loop_
_entity.id
_entity.type
_entity.pdbx_description
1 polymer ?
#
loop_
_entity_poly.entity_id
_entity_poly.type
_entity_poly.pdbx_seq_one_letter_code
_entity_poly.pdbx_strand_id
1 'polypeptide(L)'
;MVLPLLIEVAAHYVAISRFCRGRVRYNAEGIIERSATVFVIILGGGLDKITHGFQYIVGNVSIGGESLGLIICGVVTFLLLFSLFFGTPEPDEVSNRRAITLFFFQFFYLSAIIVTLQGIATMLTVGNLGNALEMPLDFLRQSKSIMELKGFPNHLNESDYASSNIQHQLEKQGVPMSDLLNFVNSWMDIADDDDHTDDPDRFKYPYNALLQMDVYVVERVLWNFDSYPDSGILLAQLDAFYQPDPDNITLVNNQTFNDVVEGVIISNATPALWFYAAGGSVLVTLGLMGLIRQWPRDRYEWGQTISRLLMGSAIIAFTAIDIHASNSIITDDFYYEGSRIWYLATHSLVLPPYAFALLVEQVIELILLGLAGRALSDFGSSTSALTRSMTRARPGGGGGRGGVGGGRYTRTGTSEHEDYFVYAEPMGQKGGFHSEAFGAFDSEAPYDPDNKVYPRPLMMSPPSGAPNFGPRVQKVNLRPGSGHSRRQSSVQSLVTQ
;
A
#
# COMPACT_ATOMS: atom_id res chain seq x y z
N MET A 1 -7.65 11.41 -20.77
CA MET A 1 -8.28 12.04 -19.58
C MET A 1 -7.49 13.22 -18.98
N VAL A 2 -6.18 13.38 -19.24
CA VAL A 2 -5.38 14.48 -18.63
C VAL A 2 -5.67 15.86 -19.26
N LEU A 3 -5.98 15.90 -20.56
CA LEU A 3 -6.16 17.16 -21.30
C LEU A 3 -7.30 18.06 -20.74
N PRO A 4 -8.52 17.56 -20.44
CA PRO A 4 -9.57 18.40 -19.85
C PRO A 4 -9.18 19.00 -18.51
N LEU A 5 -8.46 18.25 -17.66
CA LEU A 5 -8.00 18.72 -16.36
C LEU A 5 -6.98 19.86 -16.50
N LEU A 6 -6.06 19.76 -17.46
CA LEU A 6 -5.12 20.84 -17.77
C LEU A 6 -5.82 22.09 -18.31
N ILE A 7 -6.85 21.92 -19.14
CA ILE A 7 -7.65 23.04 -19.67
C ILE A 7 -8.39 23.75 -18.52
N GLU A 8 -9.00 23.01 -17.60
CA GLU A 8 -9.70 23.58 -16.44
C GLU A 8 -8.75 24.37 -15.54
N VAL A 9 -7.57 23.79 -15.25
CA VAL A 9 -6.52 24.47 -14.48
C VAL A 9 -6.09 25.76 -15.17
N ALA A 10 -5.83 25.71 -16.49
CA ALA A 10 -5.49 26.89 -17.27
C ALA A 10 -6.60 27.95 -17.24
N ALA A 11 -7.87 27.55 -17.30
CA ALA A 11 -9.01 28.46 -17.21
C ALA A 11 -9.06 29.20 -15.86
N HIS A 12 -8.79 28.52 -14.75
CA HIS A 12 -8.68 29.16 -13.43
C HIS A 12 -7.52 30.16 -13.34
N TYR A 13 -6.36 29.84 -13.92
CA TYR A 13 -5.23 30.78 -14.01
C TYR A 13 -5.57 32.01 -14.86
N VAL A 14 -6.28 31.83 -15.99
CA VAL A 14 -6.74 32.94 -16.84
C VAL A 14 -7.75 33.80 -16.10
N ALA A 15 -8.71 33.22 -15.37
CA ALA A 15 -9.72 33.93 -14.59
C ALA A 15 -9.12 34.83 -13.47
N ILE A 16 -7.95 34.47 -12.95
CA ILE A 16 -7.22 35.23 -11.92
C ILE A 16 -6.19 36.18 -12.53
N SER A 17 -5.84 35.99 -13.79
CA SER A 17 -4.90 36.85 -14.49
C SER A 17 -5.41 38.30 -14.52
N ARG A 18 -4.49 39.25 -14.74
CA ARG A 18 -4.82 40.68 -14.81
C ARG A 18 -5.89 40.98 -15.87
N PHE A 19 -6.06 40.12 -16.87
CA PHE A 19 -7.08 40.25 -17.91
C PHE A 19 -8.50 40.29 -17.34
N CYS A 20 -8.78 39.55 -16.26
CA CYS A 20 -10.12 39.49 -15.66
C CYS A 20 -10.26 40.37 -14.40
N ARG A 21 -9.31 41.29 -14.12
CA ARG A 21 -9.31 42.20 -12.95
C ARG A 21 -9.51 41.52 -11.59
N GLY A 22 -9.15 40.23 -11.45
CA GLY A 22 -9.31 39.50 -10.20
C GLY A 22 -10.78 39.35 -9.76
N ARG A 23 -11.68 39.17 -10.73
CA ARG A 23 -13.14 39.02 -10.51
C ARG A 23 -13.49 37.88 -9.54
N VAL A 24 -12.63 36.87 -9.46
CA VAL A 24 -12.77 35.73 -8.55
C VAL A 24 -11.69 35.83 -7.47
N ARG A 25 -12.11 35.91 -6.21
CA ARG A 25 -11.22 35.82 -5.04
C ARG A 25 -11.33 34.42 -4.47
N TYR A 26 -10.18 33.79 -4.23
CA TYR A 26 -10.09 32.50 -3.58
C TYR A 26 -9.74 32.73 -2.12
N ASN A 27 -10.57 32.26 -1.20
CA ASN A 27 -10.24 32.28 0.22
C ASN A 27 -9.21 31.18 0.49
N ALA A 28 -7.95 31.55 0.66
CA ALA A 28 -6.86 30.60 0.90
C ALA A 28 -7.08 29.81 2.21
N GLU A 29 -7.61 30.47 3.25
CA GLU A 29 -7.91 29.87 4.54
C GLU A 29 -8.95 28.76 4.42
N GLY A 30 -10.07 29.04 3.74
CA GLY A 30 -11.10 28.04 3.49
C GLY A 30 -10.64 26.88 2.60
N ILE A 31 -9.66 27.10 1.71
CA ILE A 31 -9.06 26.00 0.93
C ILE A 31 -8.18 25.13 1.82
N ILE A 32 -7.36 25.75 2.67
CA ILE A 32 -6.45 25.03 3.59
C ILE A 32 -7.27 24.21 4.58
N GLU A 33 -8.29 24.80 5.22
CA GLU A 33 -9.17 24.12 6.17
C GLU A 33 -9.83 22.89 5.54
N ARG A 34 -10.45 23.06 4.37
CA ARG A 34 -11.07 21.94 3.64
C ARG A 34 -10.06 20.88 3.23
N SER A 35 -8.85 21.28 2.82
CA SER A 35 -7.81 20.34 2.42
C SER A 35 -7.31 19.49 3.59
N ALA A 36 -7.25 20.07 4.81
CA ALA A 36 -6.92 19.34 6.02
C ALA A 36 -8.01 18.33 6.37
N THR A 37 -9.29 18.70 6.25
CA THR A 37 -10.40 17.76 6.43
C THR A 37 -10.32 16.59 5.45
N VAL A 38 -10.10 16.86 4.16
CA VAL A 38 -9.97 15.82 3.13
C VAL A 38 -8.76 14.92 3.40
N PHE A 39 -7.63 15.48 3.82
CA PHE A 39 -6.46 14.72 4.23
C PHE A 39 -6.78 13.75 5.37
N VAL A 40 -7.46 14.21 6.42
CA VAL A 40 -7.86 13.36 7.56
C VAL A 40 -8.80 12.24 7.11
N ILE A 41 -9.75 12.52 6.21
CA ILE A 41 -10.66 11.49 5.67
C ILE A 41 -9.89 10.42 4.89
N ILE A 42 -8.98 10.84 3.99
CA ILE A 42 -8.14 9.93 3.21
C ILE A 42 -7.28 9.07 4.13
N LEU A 43 -6.68 9.69 5.13
CA LEU A 43 -5.83 9.03 6.09
C LEU A 43 -6.62 8.04 6.96
N GLY A 44 -7.84 8.39 7.39
CA GLY A 44 -8.77 7.47 8.06
C GLY A 44 -9.15 6.27 7.19
N GLY A 45 -9.52 6.49 5.92
CA GLY A 45 -9.82 5.41 4.99
C GLY A 45 -8.61 4.53 4.65
N GLY A 46 -7.40 5.11 4.62
CA GLY A 46 -6.17 4.34 4.47
C GLY A 46 -5.83 3.51 5.70
N LEU A 47 -6.04 4.04 6.91
CA LEU A 47 -5.86 3.29 8.15
C LEU A 47 -6.79 2.07 8.18
N ASP A 48 -8.06 2.24 7.82
CA ASP A 48 -9.04 1.15 7.76
C ASP A 48 -8.54 0.00 6.86
N LYS A 49 -8.06 0.33 5.66
CA LYS A 49 -7.45 -0.66 4.74
C LYS A 49 -6.19 -1.33 5.32
N ILE A 50 -5.31 -0.56 5.98
CA ILE A 50 -4.11 -1.11 6.63
C ILE A 50 -4.51 -2.08 7.75
N THR A 51 -5.51 -1.71 8.56
CA THR A 51 -6.02 -2.57 9.64
C THR A 51 -6.69 -3.83 9.13
N HIS A 52 -7.37 -3.76 7.98
CA HIS A 52 -7.87 -4.95 7.30
C HIS A 52 -6.73 -5.88 6.88
N GLY A 53 -5.63 -5.32 6.33
CA GLY A 53 -4.39 -6.05 6.06
C GLY A 53 -3.82 -6.78 7.30
N PHE A 54 -3.95 -6.20 8.49
CA PHE A 54 -3.50 -6.82 9.74
C PHE A 54 -4.31 -8.06 10.13
N GLN A 55 -5.57 -8.18 9.70
CA GLN A 55 -6.38 -9.35 10.00
C GLN A 55 -5.77 -10.62 9.39
N TYR A 56 -5.16 -10.51 8.21
CA TYR A 56 -4.44 -11.62 7.57
C TYR A 56 -3.15 -11.98 8.30
N ILE A 57 -2.47 -11.00 8.90
CA ILE A 57 -1.28 -11.25 9.75
C ILE A 57 -1.66 -11.99 11.02
N VAL A 58 -2.69 -11.51 11.72
CA VAL A 58 -3.08 -12.05 13.03
C VAL A 58 -3.82 -13.37 12.89
N GLY A 59 -4.63 -13.53 11.84
CA GLY A 59 -5.36 -14.76 11.54
C GLY A 59 -4.45 -15.91 11.12
N ASN A 60 -3.30 -15.60 10.50
CA ASN A 60 -2.31 -16.61 10.17
C ASN A 60 -1.44 -16.90 11.41
N VAL A 61 -1.70 -18.05 12.08
CA VAL A 61 -1.20 -18.57 13.39
C VAL A 61 0.34 -18.64 13.60
N SER A 62 1.14 -17.84 12.91
CA SER A 62 2.54 -17.60 13.27
C SER A 62 2.77 -16.10 13.25
N ILE A 63 2.43 -15.45 14.36
CA ILE A 63 2.90 -14.09 14.63
C ILE A 63 4.41 -14.20 14.84
N GLY A 64 5.15 -14.22 13.74
CA GLY A 64 6.60 -14.09 13.75
C GLY A 64 6.99 -12.68 14.18
N GLY A 65 8.20 -12.53 14.73
CA GLY A 65 8.75 -11.20 15.00
C GLY A 65 8.78 -10.31 13.76
N GLU A 66 8.90 -10.92 12.57
CA GLU A 66 8.85 -10.25 11.27
C GLU A 66 7.50 -9.57 11.03
N SER A 67 6.39 -10.30 11.16
CA SER A 67 5.05 -9.75 10.93
C SER A 67 4.71 -8.62 11.93
N LEU A 68 5.13 -8.75 13.19
CA LEU A 68 5.00 -7.67 14.17
C LEU A 68 5.82 -6.43 13.77
N GLY A 69 7.04 -6.64 13.29
CA GLY A 69 7.89 -5.58 12.76
C GLY A 69 7.24 -4.81 11.61
N LEU A 70 6.53 -5.51 10.72
CA LEU A 70 5.80 -4.89 9.60
C LEU A 70 4.61 -4.06 10.06
N ILE A 71 3.83 -4.56 11.03
CA ILE A 71 2.73 -3.80 11.64
C ILE A 71 3.27 -2.51 12.23
N ILE A 72 4.36 -2.59 13.01
CA ILE A 72 5.03 -1.42 13.59
C ILE A 72 5.50 -0.46 12.50
N CYS A 73 6.14 -0.97 11.43
CA CYS A 73 6.58 -0.14 10.31
C CYS A 73 5.42 0.58 9.61
N GLY A 74 4.28 -0.10 9.41
CA GLY A 74 3.07 0.50 8.84
C GLY A 74 2.52 1.62 9.71
N VAL A 75 2.39 1.39 11.02
CA VAL A 75 1.93 2.40 11.99
C VAL A 75 2.89 3.58 12.07
N VAL A 76 4.20 3.33 12.14
CA VAL A 76 5.22 4.39 12.17
C VAL A 76 5.17 5.22 10.89
N THR A 77 5.09 4.58 9.73
CA THR A 77 4.94 5.27 8.43
C THR A 77 3.72 6.19 8.43
N PHE A 78 2.59 5.68 8.89
CA PHE A 78 1.35 6.44 9.00
C PHE A 78 1.48 7.66 9.91
N LEU A 79 2.05 7.47 11.11
CA LEU A 79 2.28 8.56 12.07
C LEU A 79 3.27 9.60 11.55
N LEU A 80 4.31 9.18 10.83
CA LEU A 80 5.27 10.08 10.20
C LEU A 80 4.65 10.88 9.06
N LEU A 81 3.82 10.27 8.21
CA LEU A 81 3.05 10.99 7.18
C LEU A 81 2.11 12.03 7.80
N PHE A 82 1.43 11.68 8.89
CA PHE A 82 0.60 12.60 9.65
C PHE A 82 1.43 13.76 10.22
N SER A 83 2.54 13.45 10.90
CA SER A 83 3.45 14.42 11.50
C SER A 83 4.03 15.38 10.46
N LEU A 84 4.48 14.89 9.32
CA LEU A 84 5.06 15.70 8.24
C LEU A 84 4.04 16.66 7.62
N PHE A 85 2.77 16.26 7.51
CA PHE A 85 1.71 17.14 7.02
C PHE A 85 1.46 18.32 7.98
N PHE A 86 1.20 18.02 9.25
CA PHE A 86 0.88 19.02 10.27
C PHE A 86 2.09 19.81 10.77
N GLY A 87 3.31 19.31 10.55
CA GLY A 87 4.55 20.02 10.84
C GLY A 87 4.84 21.20 9.91
N THR A 88 4.04 21.40 8.85
CA THR A 88 4.22 22.53 7.93
C THR A 88 3.70 23.84 8.52
N PRO A 89 4.52 24.89 8.63
CA PRO A 89 4.11 26.15 9.25
C PRO A 89 2.96 26.82 8.49
N GLU A 90 2.07 27.49 9.22
CA GLU A 90 0.98 28.28 8.67
C GLU A 90 1.51 29.51 7.90
N PRO A 91 0.89 29.93 6.79
CA PRO A 91 1.35 31.06 6.02
C PRO A 91 0.79 32.36 6.59
N ASP A 92 1.64 33.37 6.74
CA ASP A 92 1.20 34.67 7.26
C ASP A 92 0.25 35.43 6.33
N GLU A 93 0.23 35.14 5.01
CA GLU A 93 -0.77 35.62 4.04
C GLU A 93 -0.44 35.06 2.62
N VAL A 94 -1.40 34.40 1.95
CA VAL A 94 -1.17 33.77 0.63
C VAL A 94 -1.86 34.56 -0.48
N SER A 95 -1.10 35.00 -1.49
CA SER A 95 -1.71 35.66 -2.67
C SER A 95 -2.67 34.72 -3.42
N ASN A 96 -3.74 35.24 -4.03
CA ASN A 96 -4.71 34.45 -4.80
C ASN A 96 -4.08 33.50 -5.83
N ARG A 97 -2.97 33.92 -6.48
CA ARG A 97 -2.25 33.06 -7.44
C ARG A 97 -1.60 31.86 -6.76
N ARG A 98 -0.92 32.11 -5.65
CA ARG A 98 -0.29 31.06 -4.84
C ARG A 98 -1.33 30.12 -4.24
N ALA A 99 -2.49 30.63 -3.83
CA ALA A 99 -3.58 29.81 -3.30
C ALA A 99 -4.08 28.78 -4.32
N ILE A 100 -4.20 29.16 -5.59
CA ILE A 100 -4.56 28.24 -6.69
C ILE A 100 -3.47 27.22 -6.95
N THR A 101 -2.22 27.67 -7.03
CA THR A 101 -1.09 26.76 -7.21
C THR A 101 -1.03 25.75 -6.07
N LEU A 102 -1.24 26.20 -4.83
CA LEU A 102 -1.30 25.34 -3.66
C LEU A 102 -2.47 24.35 -3.75
N PHE A 103 -3.66 24.79 -4.15
CA PHE A 103 -4.80 23.89 -4.39
C PHE A 103 -4.50 22.80 -5.42
N PHE A 104 -3.80 23.13 -6.51
CA PHE A 104 -3.42 22.16 -7.54
C PHE A 104 -2.36 21.18 -7.04
N PHE A 105 -1.33 21.66 -6.35
CA PHE A 105 -0.29 20.77 -5.78
C PHE A 105 -0.84 19.90 -4.64
N GLN A 106 -1.81 20.40 -3.89
CA GLN A 106 -2.56 19.62 -2.90
C GLN A 106 -3.19 18.39 -3.52
N PHE A 107 -3.75 18.49 -4.74
CA PHE A 107 -4.33 17.33 -5.42
C PHE A 107 -3.28 16.23 -5.69
N PHE A 108 -2.08 16.59 -6.16
CA PHE A 108 -1.00 15.61 -6.37
C PHE A 108 -0.51 15.02 -5.06
N TYR A 109 -0.38 15.84 -4.03
CA TYR A 109 -0.01 15.39 -2.70
C TYR A 109 -1.01 14.37 -2.15
N LEU A 110 -2.30 14.69 -2.17
CA LEU A 110 -3.36 13.78 -1.72
C LEU A 110 -3.42 12.50 -2.57
N SER A 111 -3.24 12.61 -3.88
CA SER A 111 -3.18 11.44 -4.78
C SER A 111 -1.99 10.55 -4.45
N ALA A 112 -0.80 11.12 -4.24
CA ALA A 112 0.39 10.39 -3.84
C ALA A 112 0.19 9.69 -2.49
N ILE A 113 -0.50 10.31 -1.53
CA ILE A 113 -0.86 9.68 -0.26
C ILE A 113 -1.83 8.53 -0.44
N ILE A 114 -2.90 8.71 -1.20
CA ILE A 114 -3.89 7.64 -1.44
C ILE A 114 -3.18 6.41 -2.01
N VAL A 115 -2.37 6.62 -3.04
CA VAL A 115 -1.60 5.55 -3.68
C VAL A 115 -0.63 4.94 -2.67
N THR A 116 0.12 5.76 -1.91
CA THR A 116 1.05 5.25 -0.88
C THR A 116 0.32 4.40 0.17
N LEU A 117 -0.81 4.85 0.72
CA LEU A 117 -1.59 4.12 1.73
C LEU A 117 -2.16 2.80 1.17
N GLN A 118 -2.63 2.81 -0.08
CA GLN A 118 -3.04 1.59 -0.77
C GLN A 118 -1.84 0.64 -0.99
N GLY A 119 -0.67 1.18 -1.33
CA GLY A 119 0.59 0.45 -1.42
C GLY A 119 0.97 -0.20 -0.08
N ILE A 120 0.87 0.51 1.05
CA ILE A 120 1.12 -0.06 2.38
C ILE A 120 0.20 -1.24 2.66
N ALA A 121 -1.11 -1.07 2.44
CA ALA A 121 -2.09 -2.13 2.69
C ALA A 121 -1.82 -3.38 1.83
N THR A 122 -1.60 -3.18 0.53
CA THR A 122 -1.29 -4.28 -0.40
C THR A 122 0.03 -4.97 -0.09
N MET A 123 1.09 -4.23 0.25
CA MET A 123 2.38 -4.82 0.63
C MET A 123 2.31 -5.66 1.91
N LEU A 124 1.45 -5.31 2.87
CA LEU A 124 1.20 -6.14 4.04
C LEU A 124 0.57 -7.47 3.63
N THR A 125 -0.43 -7.46 2.75
CA THR A 125 -1.04 -8.71 2.25
C THR A 125 -0.04 -9.55 1.45
N VAL A 126 0.64 -8.94 0.47
CA VAL A 126 1.62 -9.59 -0.41
C VAL A 126 2.77 -10.21 0.37
N GLY A 127 3.27 -9.51 1.38
CA GLY A 127 4.36 -9.99 2.19
C GLY A 127 4.04 -11.28 2.96
N ASN A 128 2.81 -11.37 3.48
CA ASN A 128 2.34 -12.61 4.11
C ASN A 128 2.01 -13.70 3.08
N LEU A 129 1.47 -13.29 1.93
CA LEU A 129 1.22 -14.20 0.81
C LEU A 129 2.52 -14.84 0.32
N GLY A 130 3.59 -14.07 0.13
CA GLY A 130 4.91 -14.56 -0.27
C GLY A 130 5.46 -15.60 0.72
N ASN A 131 5.39 -15.30 2.02
CA ASN A 131 5.76 -16.26 3.07
C ASN A 131 4.88 -17.53 3.06
N ALA A 132 3.60 -17.41 2.74
CA ALA A 132 2.70 -18.56 2.64
C ALA A 132 2.92 -19.38 1.35
N LEU A 133 3.34 -18.73 0.25
CA LEU A 133 3.70 -19.38 -1.01
C LEU A 133 5.05 -20.10 -0.95
N GLU A 134 5.93 -19.77 0.01
CA GLU A 134 7.15 -20.57 0.22
C GLU A 134 6.82 -22.01 0.62
N MET A 135 5.70 -22.24 1.33
CA MET A 135 5.30 -23.57 1.79
C MET A 135 5.04 -24.57 0.65
N PRO A 136 4.20 -24.29 -0.38
CA PRO A 136 4.05 -25.20 -1.51
C PRO A 136 5.36 -25.38 -2.28
N LEU A 137 6.20 -24.35 -2.42
CA LEU A 137 7.52 -24.50 -3.06
C LEU A 137 8.45 -25.41 -2.24
N ASP A 138 8.41 -25.30 -0.91
CA ASP A 138 9.11 -26.19 0.01
C ASP A 138 8.61 -27.64 -0.10
N PHE A 139 7.29 -27.83 -0.21
CA PHE A 139 6.69 -29.15 -0.40
C PHE A 139 7.12 -29.77 -1.73
N LEU A 140 7.09 -29.01 -2.82
CA LEU A 140 7.60 -29.44 -4.14
C LEU A 140 9.05 -29.91 -4.06
N ARG A 141 9.93 -29.07 -3.49
CA ARG A 141 11.38 -29.34 -3.40
C ARG A 141 11.67 -30.57 -2.56
N GLN A 142 11.01 -30.70 -1.40
CA GLN A 142 11.22 -31.85 -0.52
C GLN A 142 10.65 -33.14 -1.13
N SER A 143 9.45 -33.08 -1.69
CA SER A 143 8.81 -34.23 -2.35
C SER A 143 9.64 -34.72 -3.53
N LYS A 144 10.14 -33.82 -4.38
CA LYS A 144 11.06 -34.15 -5.48
C LYS A 144 12.32 -34.86 -4.97
N SER A 145 12.97 -34.32 -3.95
CA SER A 145 14.17 -34.91 -3.34
C SER A 145 13.91 -36.30 -2.74
N ILE A 146 12.77 -36.49 -2.06
CA ILE A 146 12.36 -37.78 -1.50
C ILE A 146 12.05 -38.79 -2.62
N MET A 147 11.35 -38.37 -3.69
CA MET A 147 11.06 -39.21 -4.85
C MET A 147 12.35 -39.68 -5.54
N GLU A 148 13.32 -38.78 -5.71
CA GLU A 148 14.65 -39.10 -6.26
C GLU A 148 15.43 -40.07 -5.36
N LEU A 149 15.37 -39.87 -4.03
CA LEU A 149 16.08 -40.69 -3.05
C LEU A 149 15.48 -42.11 -2.92
N LYS A 150 14.15 -42.21 -2.83
CA LYS A 150 13.45 -43.49 -2.72
C LYS A 150 13.47 -44.25 -4.05
N GLY A 151 13.44 -43.53 -5.17
CA GLY A 151 13.30 -44.10 -6.50
C GLY A 151 11.87 -44.56 -6.79
N PHE A 152 11.49 -44.49 -8.08
CA PHE A 152 10.21 -44.99 -8.58
C PHE A 152 10.16 -46.53 -8.55
N PRO A 153 9.05 -47.18 -8.14
CA PRO A 153 7.71 -46.65 -7.82
C PRO A 153 7.42 -46.55 -6.30
N ASN A 154 8.40 -46.24 -5.46
CA ASN A 154 8.19 -46.25 -4.01
C ASN A 154 7.30 -45.08 -3.56
N HIS A 155 6.19 -45.40 -2.88
CA HIS A 155 5.22 -44.42 -2.37
C HIS A 155 5.82 -43.42 -1.36
N LEU A 156 5.27 -42.21 -1.40
CA LEU A 156 5.50 -41.15 -0.41
C LEU A 156 4.58 -41.35 0.80
N ASN A 157 5.15 -41.22 2.00
CA ASN A 157 4.45 -41.38 3.27
C ASN A 157 4.64 -40.13 4.13
N GLU A 158 3.72 -39.86 5.05
CA GLU A 158 3.84 -38.72 5.99
C GLU A 158 5.13 -38.77 6.81
N SER A 159 5.62 -39.96 7.13
CA SER A 159 6.89 -40.15 7.86
C SER A 159 8.10 -39.59 7.13
N ASP A 160 8.04 -39.45 5.80
CA ASP A 160 9.14 -38.88 5.01
C ASP A 160 9.30 -37.38 5.26
N TYR A 161 8.25 -36.71 5.75
CA TYR A 161 8.23 -35.28 6.03
C TYR A 161 8.39 -34.95 7.51
N ALA A 162 8.61 -35.96 8.38
CA ALA A 162 8.65 -35.81 9.83
C ALA A 162 9.77 -34.88 10.33
N SER A 163 10.84 -34.70 9.55
CA SER A 163 11.92 -33.75 9.86
C SER A 163 11.58 -32.30 9.51
N SER A 164 10.51 -32.08 8.75
CA SER A 164 10.09 -30.77 8.26
C SER A 164 8.86 -30.26 9.02
N ASN A 165 8.63 -28.96 8.99
CA ASN A 165 7.41 -28.37 9.52
C ASN A 165 6.27 -28.31 8.47
N ILE A 166 6.45 -28.91 7.30
CA ILE A 166 5.52 -28.77 6.16
C ILE A 166 4.16 -29.35 6.49
N GLN A 167 4.11 -30.52 7.14
CA GLN A 167 2.83 -31.14 7.53
C GLN A 167 1.97 -30.19 8.36
N HIS A 168 2.56 -29.58 9.39
CA HIS A 168 1.86 -28.62 10.24
C HIS A 168 1.44 -27.36 9.47
N GLN A 169 2.28 -26.87 8.54
CA GLN A 169 1.95 -25.70 7.73
C GLN A 169 0.82 -25.97 6.73
N LEU A 170 0.81 -27.13 6.08
CA LEU A 170 -0.25 -27.58 5.17
C LEU A 170 -1.59 -27.75 5.91
N GLU A 171 -1.57 -28.45 7.06
CA GLU A 171 -2.75 -28.64 7.90
C GLU A 171 -3.36 -27.30 8.33
N LYS A 172 -2.50 -26.32 8.63
CA LYS A 172 -2.92 -24.96 8.97
C LYS A 172 -3.56 -24.22 7.80
N GLN A 173 -3.16 -24.50 6.56
CA GLN A 173 -3.83 -23.99 5.36
C GLN A 173 -5.11 -24.77 5.02
N GLY A 174 -5.48 -25.77 5.83
CA GLY A 174 -6.64 -26.62 5.59
C GLY A 174 -6.41 -27.69 4.54
N VAL A 175 -5.14 -28.03 4.27
CA VAL A 175 -4.75 -29.07 3.31
C VAL A 175 -4.11 -30.23 4.06
N PRO A 176 -4.81 -31.37 4.23
CA PRO A 176 -4.20 -32.51 4.90
C PRO A 176 -3.13 -33.15 4.00
N MET A 177 -1.95 -33.40 4.56
CA MET A 177 -0.83 -34.03 3.85
C MET A 177 -1.24 -35.36 3.21
N SER A 178 -2.05 -36.16 3.90
CA SER A 178 -2.55 -37.44 3.40
C SER A 178 -3.24 -37.32 2.05
N ASP A 179 -4.04 -36.27 1.82
CA ASP A 179 -4.77 -36.11 0.56
C ASP A 179 -3.83 -35.81 -0.60
N LEU A 180 -2.81 -34.98 -0.37
CA LEU A 180 -1.78 -34.68 -1.38
C LEU A 180 -0.98 -35.93 -1.74
N LEU A 181 -0.52 -36.66 -0.71
CA LEU A 181 0.26 -37.88 -0.91
C LEU A 181 -0.57 -38.98 -1.60
N ASN A 182 -1.84 -39.15 -1.23
CA ASN A 182 -2.73 -40.12 -1.87
C ASN A 182 -2.92 -39.82 -3.36
N PHE A 183 -3.03 -38.55 -3.74
CA PHE A 183 -3.12 -38.16 -5.15
C PHE A 183 -1.82 -38.43 -5.89
N VAL A 184 -0.67 -38.04 -5.34
CA VAL A 184 0.63 -38.28 -6.01
C VAL A 184 0.91 -39.78 -6.13
N ASN A 185 0.64 -40.56 -5.07
CA ASN A 185 0.86 -42.00 -5.06
C ASN A 185 -0.09 -42.74 -6.03
N SER A 186 -1.33 -42.27 -6.24
CA SER A 186 -2.21 -42.90 -7.23
C SER A 186 -1.68 -42.75 -8.66
N TRP A 187 -1.00 -41.63 -8.96
CA TRP A 187 -0.29 -41.45 -10.23
C TRP A 187 1.02 -42.24 -10.32
N MET A 188 1.65 -42.58 -9.19
CA MET A 188 2.75 -43.56 -9.17
C MET A 188 2.22 -44.96 -9.54
N ASP A 189 1.09 -45.36 -8.98
CA ASP A 189 0.47 -46.67 -9.26
C ASP A 189 0.07 -46.80 -10.73
N ILE A 190 -0.53 -45.75 -11.32
CA ILE A 190 -0.90 -45.71 -12.74
C ILE A 190 0.35 -45.83 -13.64
N ALA A 191 1.44 -45.17 -13.26
CA ALA A 191 2.69 -45.19 -14.01
C ALA A 191 3.47 -46.52 -13.87
N ASP A 192 3.22 -47.28 -12.79
CA ASP A 192 3.84 -48.59 -12.55
C ASP A 192 3.02 -49.74 -13.16
N ASP A 193 1.77 -49.48 -13.54
CA ASP A 193 0.91 -50.49 -14.18
C ASP A 193 1.52 -50.98 -15.51
N ASP A 194 1.35 -52.27 -15.79
CA ASP A 194 2.10 -53.03 -16.81
C ASP A 194 2.01 -52.40 -18.22
N ASP A 195 0.92 -51.68 -18.51
CA ASP A 195 0.68 -51.01 -19.80
C ASP A 195 1.66 -49.87 -20.10
N HIS A 196 2.39 -49.35 -19.11
CA HIS A 196 3.34 -48.22 -19.26
C HIS A 196 4.81 -48.60 -18.98
N THR A 197 5.10 -49.89 -18.80
CA THR A 197 6.45 -50.35 -18.42
C THR A 197 7.55 -50.02 -19.44
N ASP A 198 7.19 -49.85 -20.72
CA ASP A 198 8.10 -49.48 -21.81
C ASP A 198 8.29 -47.96 -21.99
N ASP A 199 7.56 -47.11 -21.24
CA ASP A 199 7.69 -45.65 -21.35
C ASP A 199 8.91 -45.13 -20.56
N PRO A 200 9.95 -44.59 -21.22
CA PRO A 200 11.10 -44.00 -20.55
C PRO A 200 10.74 -42.76 -19.70
N ASP A 201 9.58 -42.15 -19.96
CA ASP A 201 9.12 -40.92 -19.31
C ASP A 201 8.14 -41.16 -18.15
N ARG A 202 7.96 -42.42 -17.71
CA ARG A 202 7.00 -42.76 -16.64
C ARG A 202 7.18 -42.02 -15.31
N PHE A 203 8.38 -41.51 -15.03
CA PHE A 203 8.63 -40.67 -13.85
C PHE A 203 7.93 -39.30 -13.93
N LYS A 204 7.58 -38.83 -15.14
CA LYS A 204 6.92 -37.53 -15.34
C LYS A 204 5.49 -37.52 -14.80
N TYR A 205 4.77 -38.64 -14.81
CA TYR A 205 3.39 -38.71 -14.30
C TYR A 205 3.27 -38.33 -12.82
N PRO A 206 3.95 -39.00 -11.88
CA PRO A 206 3.86 -38.63 -10.46
C PRO A 206 4.47 -37.26 -10.18
N TYR A 207 5.48 -36.84 -10.94
CA TYR A 207 6.05 -35.49 -10.80
C TYR A 207 5.08 -34.39 -11.26
N ASN A 208 4.37 -34.59 -12.36
CA ASN A 208 3.32 -33.69 -12.82
C ASN A 208 2.13 -33.65 -11.85
N ALA A 209 1.78 -34.80 -11.27
CA ALA A 209 0.76 -34.88 -10.21
C ALA A 209 1.18 -34.08 -8.97
N LEU A 210 2.47 -34.11 -8.60
CA LEU A 210 3.03 -33.29 -7.53
C LEU A 210 2.90 -31.79 -7.85
N LEU A 211 3.27 -31.35 -9.05
CA LEU A 211 3.10 -29.95 -9.47
C LEU A 211 1.64 -29.49 -9.39
N GLN A 212 0.68 -30.34 -9.77
CA GLN A 212 -0.75 -30.03 -9.65
C GLN A 212 -1.19 -29.88 -8.20
N MET A 213 -0.71 -30.74 -7.31
CA MET A 213 -0.99 -30.64 -5.88
C MET A 213 -0.41 -29.36 -5.29
N ASP A 214 0.76 -28.92 -5.74
CA ASP A 214 1.33 -27.63 -5.32
C ASP A 214 0.50 -26.45 -5.80
N VAL A 215 0.03 -26.45 -7.06
CA VAL A 215 -0.89 -25.41 -7.54
C VAL A 215 -2.19 -25.41 -6.74
N TYR A 216 -2.73 -26.58 -6.39
CA TYR A 216 -3.88 -26.67 -5.50
C TYR A 216 -3.61 -26.04 -4.12
N VAL A 217 -2.42 -26.26 -3.55
CA VAL A 217 -2.01 -25.60 -2.30
C VAL A 217 -1.88 -24.08 -2.49
N VAL A 218 -1.31 -23.61 -3.61
CA VAL A 218 -1.23 -22.19 -3.97
C VAL A 218 -2.63 -21.56 -4.03
N GLU A 219 -3.59 -22.23 -4.67
CA GLU A 219 -4.98 -21.75 -4.71
C GLU A 219 -5.58 -21.64 -3.31
N ARG A 220 -5.38 -22.65 -2.46
CA ARG A 220 -5.86 -22.62 -1.07
C ARG A 220 -5.27 -21.46 -0.29
N VAL A 221 -3.98 -21.19 -0.46
CA VAL A 221 -3.32 -20.01 0.10
C VAL A 221 -3.99 -18.73 -0.42
N LEU A 222 -4.21 -18.59 -1.72
CA LEU A 222 -4.85 -17.40 -2.30
C LEU A 222 -6.26 -17.17 -1.77
N TRP A 223 -7.06 -18.23 -1.61
CA TRP A 223 -8.39 -18.16 -0.98
C TRP A 223 -8.31 -17.69 0.48
N ASN A 224 -7.36 -18.21 1.25
CA ASN A 224 -7.19 -17.82 2.65
C ASN A 224 -6.75 -16.35 2.82
N PHE A 225 -6.10 -15.78 1.81
CA PHE A 225 -5.65 -14.38 1.78
C PHE A 225 -6.59 -13.44 1.00
N ASP A 226 -7.77 -13.90 0.58
CA ASP A 226 -8.70 -13.13 -0.26
C ASP A 226 -8.01 -12.51 -1.49
N SER A 227 -7.05 -13.26 -2.05
CA SER A 227 -6.18 -12.85 -3.15
C SER A 227 -6.37 -13.75 -4.38
N TYR A 228 -7.41 -14.59 -4.36
CA TYR A 228 -7.76 -15.46 -5.48
C TYR A 228 -8.32 -14.60 -6.64
N PRO A 229 -7.85 -14.81 -7.89
CA PRO A 229 -8.32 -13.99 -9.02
C PRO A 229 -9.76 -14.32 -9.39
N ASP A 230 -10.65 -13.32 -9.33
CA ASP A 230 -12.05 -13.48 -9.77
C ASP A 230 -12.19 -13.68 -11.30
N SER A 231 -11.23 -13.17 -12.07
CA SER A 231 -11.20 -13.25 -13.53
C SER A 231 -9.82 -12.95 -14.10
N GLY A 232 -9.63 -13.19 -15.40
CA GLY A 232 -8.43 -12.78 -16.14
C GLY A 232 -7.50 -13.94 -16.50
N ILE A 233 -6.31 -13.57 -16.98
CA ILE A 233 -5.32 -14.53 -17.51
C ILE A 233 -4.84 -15.49 -16.42
N LEU A 234 -4.62 -14.98 -15.20
CA LEU A 234 -4.14 -15.80 -14.09
C LEU A 234 -5.15 -16.90 -13.70
N LEU A 235 -6.44 -16.56 -13.62
CA LEU A 235 -7.48 -17.56 -13.36
C LEU A 235 -7.51 -18.61 -14.47
N ALA A 236 -7.45 -18.18 -15.73
CA ALA A 236 -7.41 -19.10 -16.86
C ALA A 236 -6.16 -20.01 -16.85
N GLN A 237 -5.02 -19.52 -16.36
CA GLN A 237 -3.79 -20.31 -16.19
C GLN A 237 -3.92 -21.33 -15.06
N LEU A 238 -4.47 -20.92 -13.91
CA LEU A 238 -4.77 -21.83 -12.79
C LEU A 238 -5.72 -22.95 -13.23
N ASP A 239 -6.84 -22.59 -13.86
CA ASP A 239 -7.81 -23.55 -14.39
C ASP A 239 -7.18 -24.48 -15.44
N ALA A 240 -6.38 -23.94 -16.36
CA ALA A 240 -5.73 -24.72 -17.41
C ALA A 240 -4.65 -25.67 -16.87
N PHE A 241 -4.05 -25.37 -15.72
CA PHE A 241 -3.07 -26.23 -15.07
C PHE A 241 -3.74 -27.34 -14.24
N TYR A 242 -4.86 -27.02 -13.58
CA TYR A 242 -5.56 -27.92 -12.67
C TYR A 242 -6.51 -28.91 -13.37
N GLN A 243 -7.18 -28.51 -14.45
CA GLN A 243 -8.19 -29.35 -15.14
C GLN A 243 -7.64 -30.56 -15.92
N PRO A 244 -6.46 -30.50 -16.57
CA PRO A 244 -5.94 -31.64 -17.32
C PRO A 244 -5.49 -32.78 -16.39
N ASP A 245 -5.48 -34.00 -16.93
CA ASP A 245 -4.80 -35.11 -16.28
C ASP A 245 -3.26 -34.86 -16.26
N PRO A 246 -2.53 -35.27 -15.19
CA PRO A 246 -1.06 -35.23 -15.10
C PRO A 246 -0.28 -35.83 -16.28
N ASP A 247 -0.91 -36.69 -17.09
CA ASP A 247 -0.34 -37.23 -18.32
C ASP A 247 -0.19 -36.18 -19.43
N ASN A 248 -0.88 -35.05 -19.33
CA ASN A 248 -0.81 -33.97 -20.29
C ASN A 248 0.42 -33.08 -20.06
N ILE A 249 1.58 -33.62 -20.40
CA ILE A 249 2.90 -32.97 -20.28
C ILE A 249 3.01 -31.61 -20.99
N THR A 250 2.10 -31.30 -21.91
CA THR A 250 2.10 -30.01 -22.61
C THR A 250 1.51 -28.89 -21.76
N LEU A 251 0.55 -29.22 -20.89
CA LEU A 251 -0.13 -28.26 -20.01
C LEU A 251 0.41 -28.31 -18.58
N VAL A 252 0.83 -29.48 -18.12
CA VAL A 252 1.34 -29.72 -16.77
C VAL A 252 2.83 -30.04 -16.88
N ASN A 253 3.67 -29.04 -16.65
CA ASN A 253 5.12 -29.16 -16.62
C ASN A 253 5.75 -28.02 -15.80
N ASN A 254 7.07 -28.06 -15.60
CA ASN A 254 7.78 -27.05 -14.82
C ASN A 254 7.64 -25.64 -15.36
N GLN A 255 7.59 -25.47 -16.68
CA GLN A 255 7.47 -24.15 -17.29
C GLN A 255 6.09 -23.55 -16.97
N THR A 256 5.02 -24.31 -17.23
CA THR A 256 3.66 -23.83 -16.97
C THR A 256 3.39 -23.65 -15.47
N PHE A 257 4.02 -24.46 -14.61
CA PHE A 257 4.00 -24.27 -13.16
C PHE A 257 4.67 -22.95 -12.77
N ASN A 258 5.89 -22.70 -13.27
CA ASN A 258 6.61 -21.46 -13.02
C ASN A 258 5.80 -20.25 -13.51
N ASP A 259 5.23 -20.32 -14.71
CA ASP A 259 4.39 -19.25 -15.26
C ASP A 259 3.17 -18.95 -14.36
N VAL A 260 2.55 -19.99 -13.77
CA VAL A 260 1.44 -19.84 -12.82
C VAL A 260 1.91 -19.16 -11.53
N VAL A 261 2.95 -19.67 -10.87
CA VAL A 261 3.42 -19.13 -9.59
C VAL A 261 3.97 -17.71 -9.77
N GLU A 262 4.72 -17.46 -10.84
CA GLU A 262 5.17 -16.10 -11.19
C GLU A 262 3.98 -15.18 -11.46
N GLY A 263 2.97 -15.64 -12.18
CA GLY A 263 1.74 -14.91 -12.43
C GLY A 263 1.04 -14.50 -11.13
N VAL A 264 0.94 -15.41 -10.16
CA VAL A 264 0.39 -15.15 -8.83
C VAL A 264 1.18 -14.08 -8.09
N ILE A 265 2.52 -14.17 -8.10
CA ILE A 265 3.38 -13.20 -7.42
C ILE A 265 3.27 -11.84 -8.09
N ILE A 266 3.36 -11.78 -9.42
CA ILE A 266 3.31 -10.52 -10.17
C ILE A 266 1.94 -9.84 -9.97
N SER A 267 0.83 -10.56 -10.09
CA SER A 267 -0.51 -9.98 -9.96
C SER A 267 -0.73 -9.34 -8.60
N ASN A 268 -0.21 -9.96 -7.55
CA ASN A 268 -0.37 -9.50 -6.18
C ASN A 268 0.68 -8.45 -5.79
N ALA A 269 1.93 -8.60 -6.22
CA ALA A 269 3.06 -7.75 -5.83
C ALA A 269 3.29 -6.52 -6.74
N THR A 270 2.59 -6.40 -7.88
CA THR A 270 2.65 -5.20 -8.75
C THR A 270 2.52 -3.86 -8.00
N PRO A 271 1.73 -3.73 -6.92
CA PRO A 271 1.71 -2.53 -6.09
C PRO A 271 3.07 -2.07 -5.55
N ALA A 272 4.03 -2.98 -5.37
CA ALA A 272 5.37 -2.67 -4.90
C ALA A 272 6.12 -1.74 -5.87
N LEU A 273 5.86 -1.91 -7.17
CA LEU A 273 6.58 -1.21 -8.23
C LEU A 273 6.33 0.30 -8.20
N TRP A 274 5.09 0.69 -7.92
CA TRP A 274 4.71 2.10 -7.84
C TRP A 274 4.72 2.66 -6.42
N PHE A 275 4.89 1.81 -5.39
CA PHE A 275 4.91 2.23 -3.99
C PHE A 275 5.99 3.28 -3.69
N TYR A 276 7.25 3.02 -4.08
CA TYR A 276 8.34 3.99 -3.86
C TYR A 276 8.17 5.27 -4.66
N ALA A 277 7.64 5.17 -5.90
CA ALA A 277 7.32 6.34 -6.70
C ALA A 277 6.30 7.24 -5.99
N ALA A 278 5.22 6.63 -5.49
CA ALA A 278 4.16 7.33 -4.79
C ALA A 278 4.65 7.92 -3.46
N GLY A 279 5.32 7.12 -2.63
CA GLY A 279 5.84 7.53 -1.33
C GLY A 279 6.86 8.67 -1.43
N GLY A 280 7.81 8.58 -2.37
CA GLY A 280 8.74 9.68 -2.62
C GLY A 280 8.07 10.93 -3.19
N SER A 281 7.01 10.76 -4.00
CA SER A 281 6.20 11.88 -4.51
C SER A 281 5.48 12.63 -3.38
N VAL A 282 5.12 11.97 -2.27
CA VAL A 282 4.56 12.65 -1.09
C VAL A 282 5.55 13.69 -0.56
N LEU A 283 6.82 13.32 -0.37
CA LEU A 283 7.85 14.25 0.13
C LEU A 283 8.17 15.36 -0.88
N VAL A 284 8.27 15.03 -2.17
CA VAL A 284 8.52 16.02 -3.22
C VAL A 284 7.39 17.04 -3.27
N THR A 285 6.13 16.58 -3.29
CA THR A 285 4.97 17.47 -3.32
C THR A 285 4.85 18.30 -2.04
N LEU A 286 5.15 17.75 -0.87
CA LEU A 286 5.24 18.53 0.38
C LEU A 286 6.32 19.62 0.33
N GLY A 287 7.50 19.32 -0.20
CA GLY A 287 8.57 20.30 -0.38
C GLY A 287 8.16 21.42 -1.34
N LEU A 288 7.56 21.07 -2.47
CA LEU A 288 7.05 22.04 -3.45
C LEU A 288 5.90 22.88 -2.87
N MET A 289 4.98 22.28 -2.14
CA MET A 289 3.90 23.00 -1.45
C MET A 289 4.45 23.98 -0.42
N GLY A 290 5.50 23.60 0.32
CA GLY A 290 6.23 24.50 1.22
C GLY A 290 6.73 25.75 0.50
N LEU A 291 7.44 25.57 -0.63
CA LEU A 291 7.94 26.68 -1.47
C LEU A 291 6.83 27.58 -2.03
N ILE A 292 5.70 26.99 -2.43
CA ILE A 292 4.56 27.73 -2.99
C ILE A 292 3.85 28.53 -1.89
N ARG A 293 3.67 27.92 -0.71
CA ARG A 293 2.99 28.51 0.45
C ARG A 293 3.75 29.73 0.93
N GLN A 294 5.04 29.57 1.18
CA GLN A 294 5.91 30.66 1.64
C GLN A 294 7.30 30.51 1.04
N TRP A 295 7.84 31.64 0.57
CA TRP A 295 9.24 31.65 0.19
C TRP A 295 10.08 31.50 1.47
N PRO A 296 11.01 30.54 1.54
CA PRO A 296 11.75 30.28 2.76
C PRO A 296 12.47 31.55 3.24
N ARG A 297 12.22 31.95 4.49
CA ARG A 297 12.72 33.20 5.08
C ARG A 297 14.14 33.05 5.63
N ASP A 298 14.45 31.86 6.14
CA ASP A 298 15.73 31.55 6.75
C ASP A 298 16.40 30.34 6.09
N ARG A 299 17.67 30.12 6.47
CA ARG A 299 18.46 28.99 6.00
C ARG A 299 17.92 27.63 6.47
N TYR A 300 17.11 27.60 7.53
CA TYR A 300 16.61 26.37 8.13
C TYR A 300 15.36 25.88 7.39
N GLU A 301 14.44 26.77 7.01
CA GLU A 301 13.31 26.51 6.13
C GLU A 301 13.79 26.07 4.73
N TRP A 302 14.86 26.69 4.21
CA TRP A 302 15.53 26.19 2.99
C TRP A 302 16.06 24.78 3.18
N GLY A 303 16.70 24.51 4.33
CA GLY A 303 17.19 23.18 4.69
C GLY A 303 16.09 22.12 4.67
N GLN A 304 14.94 22.40 5.31
CA GLN A 304 13.78 21.49 5.36
C GLN A 304 13.19 21.25 3.97
N THR A 305 13.09 22.30 3.16
CA THR A 305 12.56 22.15 1.79
C THR A 305 13.49 21.29 0.94
N ILE A 306 14.80 21.57 1.00
CA ILE A 306 15.80 20.85 0.22
C ILE A 306 15.90 19.39 0.69
N SER A 307 15.82 19.11 2.00
CA SER A 307 15.83 17.75 2.53
C SER A 307 14.65 16.94 1.99
N ARG A 308 13.43 17.47 2.06
CA ARG A 308 12.22 16.81 1.51
C ARG A 308 12.34 16.50 0.03
N LEU A 309 12.83 17.46 -0.77
CA LEU A 309 13.01 17.26 -2.21
C LEU A 309 14.08 16.20 -2.51
N LEU A 310 15.21 16.23 -1.81
CA LEU A 310 16.30 15.27 -2.00
C LEU A 310 15.90 13.87 -1.53
N MET A 311 15.34 13.74 -0.33
CA MET A 311 14.87 12.46 0.21
C MET A 311 13.74 11.88 -0.64
N GLY A 312 12.75 12.70 -1.01
CA GLY A 312 11.68 12.28 -1.90
C GLY A 312 12.19 11.81 -3.27
N SER A 313 13.14 12.54 -3.85
CA SER A 313 13.78 12.14 -5.12
C SER A 313 14.60 10.85 -4.98
N ALA A 314 15.29 10.67 -3.84
CA ALA A 314 16.04 9.45 -3.55
C ALA A 314 15.12 8.23 -3.41
N ILE A 315 13.96 8.40 -2.74
CA ILE A 315 12.94 7.35 -2.64
C ILE A 315 12.35 7.03 -4.02
N ILE A 316 12.05 8.04 -4.84
CA ILE A 316 11.61 7.80 -6.22
C ILE A 316 12.68 7.03 -7.00
N ALA A 317 13.96 7.36 -6.84
CA ALA A 317 15.05 6.65 -7.50
C ALA A 317 15.15 5.18 -7.08
N PHE A 318 14.63 4.76 -5.91
CA PHE A 318 14.55 3.34 -5.55
C PHE A 318 13.62 2.53 -6.45
N THR A 319 12.71 3.16 -7.20
CA THR A 319 11.95 2.45 -8.24
C THR A 319 12.87 1.91 -9.33
N ALA A 320 14.06 2.47 -9.53
CA ALA A 320 15.05 1.95 -10.47
C ALA A 320 15.65 0.59 -10.05
N ILE A 321 15.40 0.11 -8.82
CA ILE A 321 15.70 -1.29 -8.44
C ILE A 321 14.92 -2.26 -9.35
N ASP A 322 13.84 -1.80 -9.96
CA ASP A 322 13.00 -2.52 -10.91
C ASP A 322 13.64 -2.80 -12.29
N ILE A 323 14.85 -2.31 -12.58
CA ILE A 323 15.49 -2.42 -13.91
C ILE A 323 15.68 -3.88 -14.40
N HIS A 324 15.41 -4.89 -13.58
CA HIS A 324 15.42 -6.31 -13.96
C HIS A 324 14.15 -7.08 -13.57
N ALA A 325 13.02 -6.40 -13.36
CA ALA A 325 11.76 -7.08 -13.01
C ALA A 325 11.27 -8.09 -14.05
N SER A 326 11.70 -7.97 -15.30
CA SER A 326 11.36 -8.90 -16.37
C SER A 326 12.12 -10.23 -16.32
N ASN A 327 13.12 -10.37 -15.45
CA ASN A 327 13.78 -11.66 -15.25
C ASN A 327 12.84 -12.59 -14.48
N SER A 328 12.97 -13.91 -14.72
CA SER A 328 12.21 -14.91 -13.97
C SER A 328 12.38 -14.69 -12.47
N ILE A 329 11.27 -14.73 -11.75
CA ILE A 329 11.20 -14.54 -10.30
C ILE A 329 11.72 -15.80 -9.60
N ILE A 330 11.44 -16.94 -10.21
CA ILE A 330 11.71 -18.28 -9.68
C ILE A 330 12.77 -18.95 -10.55
N THR A 331 13.72 -19.64 -9.91
CA THR A 331 14.73 -20.46 -10.61
C THR A 331 14.17 -21.82 -10.98
N ASP A 332 14.89 -22.57 -11.82
CA ASP A 332 14.55 -23.96 -12.16
C ASP A 332 14.47 -24.88 -10.93
N ASP A 333 15.09 -24.49 -9.81
CA ASP A 333 15.08 -25.19 -8.52
C ASP A 333 14.02 -24.64 -7.54
N PHE A 334 13.10 -23.80 -8.02
CA PHE A 334 12.01 -23.21 -7.24
C PHE A 334 12.49 -22.34 -6.07
N TYR A 335 13.60 -21.63 -6.22
CA TYR A 335 14.07 -20.60 -5.27
C TYR A 335 13.77 -19.19 -5.80
N TYR A 336 13.49 -18.27 -4.88
CA TYR A 336 13.38 -16.84 -5.19
C TYR A 336 14.77 -16.22 -5.45
N GLU A 337 15.24 -16.27 -6.70
CA GLU A 337 16.51 -15.63 -7.11
C GLU A 337 16.30 -14.44 -8.06
N GLY A 338 15.04 -14.09 -8.36
CA GLY A 338 14.69 -13.02 -9.29
C GLY A 338 15.08 -11.60 -8.85
N SER A 339 14.50 -10.60 -9.54
CA SER A 339 14.76 -9.18 -9.25
C SER A 339 14.65 -8.85 -7.77
N ARG A 340 15.58 -8.01 -7.27
CA ARG A 340 15.62 -7.61 -5.86
C ARG A 340 14.29 -7.00 -5.38
N ILE A 341 13.51 -6.38 -6.27
CA ILE A 341 12.20 -5.83 -5.92
C ILE A 341 11.20 -6.93 -5.55
N TRP A 342 11.22 -8.05 -6.27
CA TRP A 342 10.35 -9.19 -5.99
C TRP A 342 10.75 -9.86 -4.69
N TYR A 343 12.05 -10.03 -4.45
CA TYR A 343 12.56 -10.50 -3.17
C TYR A 343 12.10 -9.61 -2.01
N LEU A 344 12.22 -8.28 -2.14
CA LEU A 344 11.74 -7.34 -1.13
C LEU A 344 10.24 -7.44 -0.93
N ALA A 345 9.46 -7.61 -2.00
CA ALA A 345 8.00 -7.71 -1.94
C ALA A 345 7.55 -9.01 -1.27
N THR A 346 8.11 -10.16 -1.66
CA THR A 346 7.75 -11.47 -1.10
C THR A 346 8.15 -11.61 0.36
N HIS A 347 9.26 -10.98 0.78
CA HIS A 347 9.72 -10.98 2.17
C HIS A 347 9.19 -9.78 2.98
N SER A 348 8.23 -9.02 2.45
CA SER A 348 7.67 -7.83 3.11
C SER A 348 8.67 -6.71 3.44
N LEU A 349 9.87 -6.74 2.90
CA LEU A 349 10.95 -5.79 3.19
C LEU A 349 10.81 -4.44 2.46
N VAL A 350 9.69 -4.20 1.77
CA VAL A 350 9.42 -2.94 1.06
C VAL A 350 9.14 -1.79 2.04
N LEU A 351 8.39 -2.05 3.11
CA LEU A 351 7.97 -1.04 4.09
C LEU A 351 9.11 -0.50 4.98
N PRO A 352 9.98 -1.34 5.57
CA PRO A 352 10.98 -0.86 6.51
C PRO A 352 11.95 0.20 5.96
N PRO A 353 12.50 0.09 4.74
CA PRO A 353 13.34 1.14 4.14
C PRO A 353 12.60 2.47 3.97
N TYR A 354 11.31 2.42 3.61
CA TYR A 354 10.49 3.62 3.46
C TYR A 354 10.20 4.27 4.81
N ALA A 355 9.79 3.49 5.81
CA ALA A 355 9.57 3.95 7.18
C ALA A 355 10.84 4.59 7.76
N PHE A 356 11.99 3.97 7.52
CA PHE A 356 13.29 4.49 7.93
C PHE A 356 13.62 5.82 7.23
N ALA A 357 13.39 5.93 5.92
CA ALA A 357 13.63 7.17 5.18
C ALA A 357 12.76 8.33 5.71
N LEU A 358 11.47 8.08 5.99
CA LEU A 358 10.59 9.07 6.61
C LEU A 358 11.04 9.44 8.03
N LEU A 359 11.53 8.47 8.81
CA LEU A 359 12.02 8.73 10.16
C LEU A 359 13.28 9.60 10.14
N VAL A 360 14.21 9.32 9.22
CA VAL A 360 15.40 10.15 9.00
C VAL A 360 14.99 11.58 8.60
N GLU A 361 14.04 11.73 7.67
CA GLU A 361 13.53 13.05 7.28
C GLU A 361 12.93 13.80 8.48
N GLN A 362 12.09 13.14 9.29
CA GLN A 362 11.50 13.73 10.48
C GLN A 362 12.56 14.16 11.51
N VAL A 363 13.62 13.37 11.69
CA VAL A 363 14.74 13.72 12.57
C VAL A 363 15.50 14.94 12.04
N ILE A 364 15.76 15.01 10.73
CA ILE A 364 16.39 16.17 10.09
C ILE A 364 15.55 17.44 10.33
N GLU A 365 14.23 17.36 10.14
CA GLU A 365 13.34 18.49 10.38
C GLU A 365 13.35 18.96 11.83
N LEU A 366 13.31 18.03 12.78
CA LEU A 366 13.37 18.34 14.22
C LEU A 366 14.69 19.00 14.61
N ILE A 367 15.82 18.54 14.04
CA ILE A 367 17.13 19.16 14.27
C ILE A 367 17.15 20.59 13.70
N LEU A 368 16.64 20.79 12.48
CA LEU A 368 16.59 22.12 11.85
C LEU A 368 15.70 23.09 12.65
N LEU A 369 14.54 22.63 13.12
CA LEU A 369 13.66 23.39 14.01
C LEU A 369 14.35 23.75 15.34
N GLY A 370 15.04 22.79 15.95
CA GLY A 370 15.79 23.02 17.18
C GLY A 370 16.93 24.03 17.01
N LEU A 371 17.62 24.01 15.87
CA LEU A 371 18.66 24.99 15.55
C LEU A 371 18.10 26.38 15.26
N ALA A 372 16.95 26.47 14.58
CA ALA A 372 16.26 27.74 14.34
C ALA A 372 15.83 28.41 15.66
N GLY A 373 15.27 27.63 16.59
CA GLY A 373 14.86 28.13 17.91
C GLY A 373 16.03 28.68 18.73
N ARG A 374 17.19 28.02 18.70
CA ARG A 374 18.41 28.51 19.38
C ARG A 374 18.98 29.77 18.74
N ALA A 375 18.99 29.84 17.41
CA ALA A 375 19.46 31.03 16.71
C ALA A 375 18.63 32.28 17.07
N LEU A 376 17.32 32.11 17.27
CA LEU A 376 16.43 33.19 17.70
C LEU A 376 16.70 33.63 19.15
N SER A 377 16.94 32.68 20.07
CA SER A 377 17.26 33.02 21.47
C SER A 377 18.60 33.75 21.61
N ASP A 378 19.61 33.36 20.83
CA ASP A 378 20.93 33.98 20.84
C ASP A 378 20.89 35.41 20.24
N PHE A 379 20.06 35.63 19.23
CA PHE A 379 19.82 36.97 18.69
C PHE A 379 19.15 37.86 19.74
N GLY A 380 18.09 37.37 20.40
CA GLY A 380 17.38 38.11 21.45
C GLY A 380 18.29 38.55 22.60
N SER A 381 19.15 37.65 23.08
CA SER A 381 20.11 37.94 24.15
C SER A 381 21.16 38.98 23.70
N SER A 382 21.64 38.93 22.46
CA SER A 382 22.60 39.89 21.91
C SER A 382 22.01 41.29 21.73
N THR A 383 20.77 41.42 21.25
CA THR A 383 20.06 42.71 21.19
C THR A 383 19.84 43.31 22.57
N SER A 384 19.50 42.49 23.58
CA SER A 384 19.31 42.97 24.95
C SER A 384 20.62 43.53 25.56
N ALA A 385 21.77 42.94 25.22
CA ALA A 385 23.08 43.41 25.63
C ALA A 385 23.47 44.73 24.94
N LEU A 386 23.18 44.86 23.65
CA LEU A 386 23.41 46.08 22.87
C LEU A 386 22.57 47.26 23.39
N THR A 387 21.29 47.05 23.70
CA THR A 387 20.42 48.08 24.28
C THR A 387 20.90 48.51 25.67
N ARG A 388 21.37 47.58 26.52
CA ARG A 388 22.00 47.95 27.81
C ARG A 388 23.28 48.75 27.62
N SER A 389 24.09 48.45 26.61
CA SER A 389 25.32 49.21 26.34
C SER A 389 25.03 50.65 25.87
N MET A 390 24.01 50.86 25.03
CA MET A 390 23.61 52.19 24.58
C MET A 390 22.98 53.03 25.70
N THR A 391 22.26 52.40 26.64
CA THR A 391 21.69 53.12 27.80
C THR A 391 22.78 53.56 28.80
N ARG A 392 23.90 52.83 28.86
CA ARG A 392 25.04 53.15 29.75
C ARG A 392 26.01 54.18 29.16
N ALA A 393 25.95 54.44 27.85
CA ALA A 393 26.80 55.40 27.15
C ALA A 393 26.25 56.84 27.12
N ARG A 394 25.15 57.13 27.84
CA ARG A 394 24.68 58.51 28.01
C ARG A 394 25.52 59.16 29.13
N PRO A 395 26.46 60.08 28.83
CA PRO A 395 27.28 60.70 29.85
C PRO A 395 26.36 61.55 30.73
N GLY A 396 26.48 61.39 32.04
CA GLY A 396 25.88 62.29 33.01
C GLY A 396 26.45 63.69 32.80
N GLY A 397 25.74 64.49 31.99
CA GLY A 397 25.91 65.93 31.94
C GLY A 397 25.38 66.52 33.24
N GLY A 398 26.25 66.67 34.22
CA GLY A 398 26.00 67.49 35.38
C GLY A 398 26.05 68.98 35.02
N GLY A 399 25.14 69.74 35.63
CA GLY A 399 25.30 71.18 35.86
C GLY A 399 24.33 72.07 35.10
N GLY A 400 23.50 72.81 35.84
CA GLY A 400 22.78 73.96 35.26
C GLY A 400 21.52 74.39 36.01
N ARG A 401 21.68 74.91 37.23
CA ARG A 401 20.64 75.59 38.01
C ARG A 401 20.46 77.00 37.46
N GLY A 402 19.27 77.37 37.00
CA GLY A 402 18.93 78.74 36.59
C GLY A 402 17.50 78.80 36.06
N GLY A 403 16.61 79.46 36.80
CA GLY A 403 15.17 79.44 36.57
C GLY A 403 14.65 80.50 35.60
N VAL A 404 13.32 80.60 35.65
CA VAL A 404 12.41 81.60 35.08
C VAL A 404 11.79 81.24 33.72
N GLY A 405 10.50 80.88 33.79
CA GLY A 405 9.50 81.54 32.96
C GLY A 405 8.89 80.72 31.81
N GLY A 406 7.67 80.23 32.05
CA GLY A 406 6.63 80.26 31.02
C GLY A 406 6.31 78.95 30.31
N GLY A 407 5.00 78.66 30.23
CA GLY A 407 4.45 77.69 29.29
C GLY A 407 3.88 76.42 29.91
N ARG A 408 2.74 76.54 30.60
CA ARG A 408 1.82 75.42 30.81
C ARG A 408 1.43 74.83 29.45
N TYR A 409 1.83 73.60 29.18
CA TYR A 409 1.02 72.67 28.41
C TYR A 409 0.73 71.47 29.31
N THR A 410 -0.50 71.44 29.80
CA THR A 410 -1.11 70.28 30.46
C THR A 410 -1.19 69.13 29.46
N ARG A 411 -0.29 68.16 29.57
CA ARG A 411 -0.49 66.83 29.00
C ARG A 411 -1.17 65.99 30.07
N THR A 412 -2.46 65.75 29.86
CA THR A 412 -3.30 64.87 30.67
C THR A 412 -2.64 63.51 30.83
N GLY A 413 -2.42 63.12 32.07
CA GLY A 413 -2.14 61.76 32.45
C GLY A 413 -3.41 60.92 32.32
N THR A 414 -3.29 59.81 31.63
CA THR A 414 -4.09 58.60 31.80
C THR A 414 -3.04 57.54 32.15
N SER A 415 -2.78 57.31 33.44
CA SER A 415 -3.48 56.29 34.23
C SER A 415 -3.31 54.92 33.59
N GLU A 416 -2.18 54.30 33.90
CA GLU A 416 -2.02 52.85 33.84
C GLU A 416 -3.04 52.21 34.80
N HIS A 417 -4.05 51.59 34.22
CA HIS A 417 -4.88 50.56 34.84
C HIS A 417 -5.33 49.66 33.69
N GLU A 418 -4.51 48.65 33.37
CA GLU A 418 -4.96 47.53 32.53
C GLU A 418 -5.77 46.58 33.41
N ASP A 419 -7.05 46.92 33.57
CA ASP A 419 -8.05 45.99 34.04
C ASP A 419 -8.28 44.94 32.94
N TYR A 420 -8.13 43.67 33.30
CA TYR A 420 -8.57 42.53 32.50
C TYR A 420 -10.10 42.61 32.32
N PHE A 421 -10.54 43.15 31.19
CA PHE A 421 -11.93 42.99 30.74
C PHE A 421 -12.10 41.59 30.17
N VAL A 422 -12.64 40.70 31.01
CA VAL A 422 -13.36 39.51 30.57
C VAL A 422 -14.59 40.00 29.81
N TYR A 423 -14.64 39.76 28.50
CA TYR A 423 -15.86 39.89 27.73
C TYR A 423 -16.82 38.79 28.15
N ALA A 424 -17.69 39.08 29.11
CA ALA A 424 -18.95 38.36 29.27
C ALA A 424 -19.91 38.90 28.21
N GLU A 425 -20.17 38.11 27.17
CA GLU A 425 -21.24 38.40 26.22
C GLU A 425 -22.61 38.37 26.94
N PRO A 426 -23.51 39.33 26.65
CA PRO A 426 -24.86 39.30 27.18
C PRO A 426 -25.69 38.25 26.43
N MET A 427 -26.32 37.35 27.18
CA MET A 427 -27.46 36.57 26.69
C MET A 427 -28.54 37.53 26.15
N GLY A 428 -28.63 37.62 24.83
CA GLY A 428 -29.64 38.35 24.09
C GLY A 428 -30.41 37.41 23.18
N GLN A 429 -31.54 36.92 23.68
CA GLN A 429 -32.52 36.11 22.97
C GLN A 429 -33.15 36.88 21.79
N LYS A 430 -33.45 36.14 20.71
CA LYS A 430 -34.37 36.42 19.57
C LYS A 430 -33.75 36.97 18.28
N GLY A 431 -33.63 36.05 17.32
CA GLY A 431 -33.62 36.33 15.89
C GLY A 431 -33.69 35.01 15.13
N GLY A 432 -34.91 34.55 14.82
CA GLY A 432 -35.13 33.28 14.12
C GLY A 432 -34.55 33.31 12.71
N PHE A 433 -33.81 32.25 12.37
CA PHE A 433 -33.51 31.89 11.00
C PHE A 433 -33.86 30.43 10.78
N HIS A 434 -34.60 30.22 9.69
CA HIS A 434 -34.98 28.95 9.12
C HIS A 434 -33.77 28.01 8.98
N SER A 435 -33.86 26.85 9.60
CA SER A 435 -33.06 25.69 9.27
C SER A 435 -33.66 25.06 8.01
N GLU A 436 -33.02 25.27 6.86
CA GLU A 436 -33.18 24.36 5.73
C GLU A 436 -32.40 23.10 6.05
N ALA A 437 -33.15 22.04 6.30
CA ALA A 437 -32.67 20.68 6.45
C ALA A 437 -31.94 20.24 5.17
N PHE A 438 -30.65 19.98 5.26
CA PHE A 438 -29.96 19.11 4.30
C PHE A 438 -30.02 17.68 4.82
N GLY A 439 -30.64 16.83 3.99
CA GLY A 439 -31.09 15.49 4.33
C GLY A 439 -29.98 14.57 4.83
N ALA A 440 -30.30 13.90 5.94
CA ALA A 440 -29.75 12.61 6.29
C ALA A 440 -30.09 11.61 5.17
N PHE A 441 -29.12 10.79 4.80
CA PHE A 441 -29.40 9.55 4.08
C PHE A 441 -30.10 8.60 5.05
N ASP A 442 -31.42 8.51 4.94
CA ASP A 442 -32.22 7.44 5.53
C ASP A 442 -31.92 6.14 4.78
N SER A 443 -31.20 5.24 5.44
CA SER A 443 -31.29 3.81 5.17
C SER A 443 -31.95 3.13 6.37
N GLU A 444 -33.23 3.39 6.57
CA GLU A 444 -34.08 2.55 7.42
C GLU A 444 -34.41 1.26 6.67
N ALA A 445 -33.75 0.17 7.06
CA ALA A 445 -34.34 -1.16 6.95
C ALA A 445 -35.23 -1.37 8.19
N PRO A 446 -36.46 -1.90 8.04
CA PRO A 446 -37.35 -2.09 9.18
C PRO A 446 -36.80 -3.17 10.12
N TYR A 447 -36.67 -2.81 11.40
CA TYR A 447 -36.36 -3.69 12.50
C TYR A 447 -37.61 -4.54 12.84
N ASP A 448 -37.51 -5.86 12.62
CA ASP A 448 -38.52 -6.86 13.00
C ASP A 448 -38.19 -7.38 14.41
N PRO A 449 -39.03 -7.12 15.43
CA PRO A 449 -38.74 -7.47 16.82
C PRO A 449 -39.05 -8.94 17.19
N ASP A 450 -39.52 -9.78 16.26
CA ASP A 450 -40.04 -11.12 16.58
C ASP A 450 -39.33 -12.32 15.92
N ASN A 451 -38.08 -12.18 15.49
CA ASN A 451 -37.36 -13.33 14.89
C ASN A 451 -36.46 -14.06 15.90
N LYS A 452 -36.91 -15.27 16.25
CA LYS A 452 -36.28 -16.18 17.20
C LYS A 452 -34.88 -16.59 16.77
N VAL A 453 -33.96 -16.44 17.70
CA VAL A 453 -32.60 -16.99 17.70
C VAL A 453 -32.63 -18.49 17.44
N TYR A 454 -32.03 -18.91 16.33
CA TYR A 454 -31.37 -20.20 16.21
C TYR A 454 -29.92 -19.95 15.80
N PRO A 455 -28.93 -20.57 16.46
CA PRO A 455 -27.55 -20.53 15.99
C PRO A 455 -27.47 -21.42 14.75
N ARG A 456 -27.15 -20.87 13.59
CA ARG A 456 -26.60 -21.68 12.49
C ARG A 456 -25.08 -21.73 12.63
N PRO A 457 -24.49 -22.92 12.77
CA PRO A 457 -23.08 -23.09 12.49
C PRO A 457 -22.90 -22.97 10.97
N LEU A 458 -22.01 -22.08 10.51
CA LEU A 458 -21.47 -22.15 9.16
C LEU A 458 -20.48 -23.32 9.12
N MET A 459 -21.03 -24.53 9.10
CA MET A 459 -20.37 -25.70 8.56
C MET A 459 -20.68 -25.68 7.06
N MET A 460 -19.91 -24.92 6.28
CA MET A 460 -19.90 -25.12 4.84
C MET A 460 -19.27 -26.47 4.59
N SER A 461 -20.05 -27.38 4.05
CA SER A 461 -19.57 -28.62 3.44
C SER A 461 -18.49 -28.25 2.42
N PRO A 462 -17.39 -29.02 2.32
CA PRO A 462 -16.39 -28.80 1.28
C PRO A 462 -17.08 -28.84 -0.09
N PRO A 463 -16.57 -28.10 -1.10
CA PRO A 463 -17.02 -28.27 -2.47
C PRO A 463 -16.88 -29.76 -2.80
N SER A 464 -18.02 -30.39 -3.08
CA SER A 464 -18.09 -31.78 -3.54
C SER A 464 -17.53 -31.82 -4.96
N GLY A 465 -16.21 -31.94 -5.05
CA GLY A 465 -15.43 -32.05 -6.28
C GLY A 465 -14.17 -32.87 -6.10
N ALA A 466 -14.11 -33.76 -5.10
CA ALA A 466 -13.11 -34.81 -5.10
C ALA A 466 -13.46 -35.84 -6.20
N PRO A 467 -12.51 -36.22 -7.08
CA PRO A 467 -12.75 -37.20 -8.12
C PRO A 467 -13.14 -38.56 -7.51
N ASN A 468 -14.28 -39.07 -7.94
CA ASN A 468 -14.71 -40.44 -7.64
C ASN A 468 -14.04 -41.37 -8.66
N PHE A 469 -12.88 -41.94 -8.29
CA PHE A 469 -12.10 -42.87 -9.12
C PHE A 469 -12.69 -44.29 -9.12
N GLY A 470 -13.92 -44.43 -9.61
CA GLY A 470 -14.51 -45.73 -9.95
C GLY A 470 -14.46 -45.98 -11.46
N PRO A 471 -14.08 -47.17 -11.95
CA PRO A 471 -14.02 -47.44 -13.38
C PRO A 471 -15.43 -47.40 -13.99
N ARG A 472 -15.75 -46.33 -14.72
CA ARG A 472 -16.98 -46.25 -15.53
C ARG A 472 -16.73 -46.88 -16.89
N VAL A 473 -17.13 -48.15 -17.02
CA VAL A 473 -17.31 -48.80 -18.32
C VAL A 473 -18.50 -48.14 -19.04
N GLN A 474 -18.23 -47.21 -19.95
CA GLN A 474 -19.23 -46.69 -20.88
C GLN A 474 -19.26 -47.56 -22.15
N LYS A 475 -20.32 -48.36 -22.30
CA LYS A 475 -20.66 -49.00 -23.58
C LYS A 475 -21.16 -47.94 -24.56
N VAL A 476 -20.34 -47.59 -25.53
CA VAL A 476 -20.74 -46.76 -26.67
C VAL A 476 -21.47 -47.63 -27.70
N ASN A 477 -22.77 -47.38 -27.88
CA ASN A 477 -23.54 -47.92 -28.99
C ASN A 477 -23.29 -47.07 -30.25
N LEU A 478 -22.53 -47.59 -31.19
CA LEU A 478 -22.35 -46.99 -32.52
C LEU A 478 -23.60 -47.23 -33.38
N ARG A 479 -24.16 -46.15 -33.92
CA ARG A 479 -25.15 -46.19 -35.01
C ARG A 479 -24.54 -45.48 -36.22
N PRO A 480 -24.47 -46.12 -37.40
CA PRO A 480 -23.80 -45.53 -38.57
C PRO A 480 -24.73 -44.53 -39.27
N GLY A 481 -24.28 -43.29 -39.39
CA GLY A 481 -24.92 -42.25 -40.19
C GLY A 481 -23.98 -41.79 -41.30
N SER A 482 -24.23 -42.28 -42.51
CA SER A 482 -23.59 -41.87 -43.75
C SER A 482 -24.00 -40.44 -44.14
N GLY A 483 -23.04 -39.60 -44.55
CA GLY A 483 -23.37 -38.31 -45.17
C GLY A 483 -22.14 -37.49 -45.55
N HIS A 484 -21.69 -37.66 -46.80
CA HIS A 484 -20.77 -36.75 -47.48
C HIS A 484 -21.28 -35.29 -47.43
N SER A 485 -20.41 -34.34 -47.10
CA SER A 485 -20.24 -33.15 -47.93
C SER A 485 -18.93 -32.43 -47.64
N ARG A 486 -18.32 -31.99 -48.73
CA ARG A 486 -16.97 -31.46 -48.91
C ARG A 486 -17.09 -29.95 -49.02
N ARG A 487 -16.38 -29.16 -48.20
CA ARG A 487 -15.96 -27.81 -48.60
C ARG A 487 -14.78 -27.29 -47.78
N GLN A 488 -13.77 -26.91 -48.54
CA GLN A 488 -12.56 -26.21 -48.14
C GLN A 488 -12.91 -24.80 -47.67
N SER A 489 -12.24 -24.32 -46.61
CA SER A 489 -11.81 -22.93 -46.51
C SER A 489 -10.68 -22.80 -45.49
N SER A 490 -9.50 -22.51 -46.04
CA SER A 490 -8.32 -21.97 -45.40
C SER A 490 -8.57 -20.61 -44.75
N VAL A 491 -8.16 -20.43 -43.50
CA VAL A 491 -7.82 -19.13 -42.88
C VAL A 491 -6.70 -19.43 -41.87
N GLN A 492 -5.43 -19.29 -42.25
CA GLN A 492 -4.58 -18.12 -42.02
C GLN A 492 -4.46 -17.67 -40.56
N SER A 493 -3.27 -17.96 -40.02
CA SER A 493 -2.58 -17.38 -38.88
C SER A 493 -2.40 -15.87 -38.98
N LEU A 494 -2.65 -15.15 -37.88
CA LEU A 494 -2.09 -13.83 -37.46
C LEU A 494 -2.91 -13.43 -36.21
N VAL A 495 -2.39 -13.05 -35.03
CA VAL A 495 -1.46 -11.96 -34.71
C VAL A 495 -1.09 -12.08 -33.23
N THR A 496 0.19 -11.83 -32.96
CA THR A 496 0.82 -11.36 -31.72
C THR A 496 0.03 -10.32 -30.90
N GLN A 497 -0.06 -10.51 -29.60
CA GLN A 497 0.22 -9.44 -28.63
C GLN A 497 0.60 -10.01 -27.28
#